data_AF-A0A1U7NN60-F1
#
_entry.id   AF-A0A1U7NN60-F1
#
_cell.length_a   1.000
_cell.length_b   1.000
_cell.length_c   1.000
_cell.angle_alpha   90.00
_cell.angle_beta   90.00
_cell.angle_gamma   90.00
#
_symmetry.space_group_name_H-M   'P 1'
#
loop_
_entity.id
_entity.type
_entity.pdbx_description
1 polymer ?
#
loop_
_entity_poly.entity_id
_entity_poly.type
_entity_poly.pdbx_seq_one_letter_code
_entity_poly.pdbx_strand_id
1 'polypeptide(L)'
;MKLIKFGSAALAATMAFSAAPVFAADNSPIQGDVNKRPGVTEATVDGIKIEVTDSAITDEKVLEVVNDEQKVKDILKENGYKVPTGATVVVLGEGDYNYEVNGKPEELKKAVEMSFDAATLAAKDGDQVFVLHLKHDGKWEVISAVVEKGIIKVTLDGLSPVAFYKVVDEKTGKVVEITKEEAAKAGVNTTTAKVEKKSPNTGI
;
A
#
# COMPACT_ATOMS: atom_id res chain seq x y z
N MET A 1 71.62 36.49 4.07
CA MET A 1 70.34 37.09 4.51
C MET A 1 69.22 36.33 3.82
N LYS A 2 68.42 35.50 4.51
CA LYS A 2 67.15 35.89 5.16
C LYS A 2 66.21 36.64 4.20
N LEU A 3 65.21 35.97 3.63
CA LEU A 3 63.85 35.91 4.19
C LEU A 3 62.96 34.95 3.39
N ILE A 4 62.30 34.06 4.13
CA ILE A 4 61.14 33.26 3.74
C ILE A 4 59.93 34.20 3.61
N LYS A 5 59.06 34.01 2.62
CA LYS A 5 57.65 34.34 2.72
C LYS A 5 56.79 33.34 1.94
N PHE A 6 56.06 32.57 2.72
CA PHE A 6 54.93 31.74 2.31
C PHE A 6 53.71 32.62 1.94
N GLY A 7 52.91 32.13 1.01
CA GLY A 7 51.57 32.62 0.67
C GLY A 7 51.03 31.73 -0.45
N SER A 8 50.68 30.48 -0.16
CA SER A 8 49.34 30.02 0.26
C SER A 8 48.34 29.92 -0.89
N ALA A 9 48.31 28.70 -1.46
CA ALA A 9 47.16 27.93 -1.93
C ALA A 9 45.96 28.68 -2.56
N ALA A 10 45.90 28.68 -3.90
CA ALA A 10 44.63 28.73 -4.62
C ALA A 10 44.06 27.30 -4.72
N LEU A 11 43.00 27.07 -3.96
CA LEU A 11 42.12 25.91 -4.04
C LEU A 11 41.36 25.97 -5.37
N ALA A 12 41.56 25.00 -6.27
CA ALA A 12 40.67 24.79 -7.41
C ALA A 12 40.60 23.29 -7.71
N ALA A 13 39.71 22.61 -6.99
CA ALA A 13 39.32 21.24 -7.29
C ALA A 13 38.39 21.27 -8.51
N THR A 14 38.95 21.07 -9.71
CA THR A 14 38.16 20.82 -10.91
C THR A 14 37.74 19.35 -10.92
N MET A 15 36.75 18.99 -10.10
CA MET A 15 36.06 17.71 -10.26
C MET A 15 34.99 17.88 -11.33
N ALA A 16 35.33 17.48 -12.55
CA ALA A 16 34.37 17.25 -13.61
C ALA A 16 33.52 16.03 -13.25
N PHE A 17 32.47 16.23 -12.46
CA PHE A 17 31.35 15.31 -12.45
C PHE A 17 30.56 15.56 -13.72
N SER A 18 30.81 14.74 -14.72
CA SER A 18 29.90 14.46 -15.81
C SER A 18 28.58 13.95 -15.22
N ALA A 19 27.71 14.87 -14.82
CA ALA A 19 26.31 14.58 -14.58
C ALA A 19 25.66 14.38 -15.94
N ALA A 20 25.71 13.14 -16.45
CA ALA A 20 24.70 12.69 -17.38
C ALA A 20 23.33 13.01 -16.74
N PRO A 21 22.33 13.46 -17.51
CA PRO A 21 20.98 13.57 -16.98
C PRO A 21 20.59 12.17 -16.50
N VAL A 22 20.56 11.99 -15.18
CA VAL A 22 19.83 10.90 -14.57
C VAL A 22 18.41 11.21 -14.97
N PHE A 23 17.88 10.45 -15.92
CA PHE A 23 16.46 10.39 -16.16
C PHE A 23 15.81 10.25 -14.78
N ALA A 24 15.05 11.26 -14.37
CA ALA A 24 14.01 11.03 -13.39
C ALA A 24 13.20 9.88 -13.99
N ALA A 25 13.37 8.69 -13.44
CA ALA A 25 12.48 7.59 -13.75
C ALA A 25 11.08 8.15 -13.53
N ASP A 26 10.27 8.01 -14.56
CA ASP A 26 8.84 8.20 -14.48
C ASP A 26 8.35 7.25 -13.38
N ASN A 27 8.30 7.75 -12.14
CA ASN A 27 7.91 7.02 -10.92
C ASN A 27 6.37 6.89 -10.87
N SER A 28 5.71 7.01 -12.01
CA SER A 28 4.34 6.59 -12.16
C SER A 28 4.30 5.10 -11.81
N PRO A 29 3.49 4.66 -10.83
CA PRO A 29 3.36 3.25 -10.53
C PRO A 29 3.03 2.51 -11.82
N ILE A 30 3.49 1.26 -11.94
CA ILE A 30 3.09 0.41 -13.05
C ILE A 30 1.56 0.34 -13.01
N GLN A 31 0.89 1.11 -13.86
CA GLN A 31 -0.57 1.16 -13.90
C GLN A 31 -1.05 -0.23 -14.32
N GLY A 32 -1.39 -1.06 -13.34
CA GLY A 32 -2.51 -1.97 -13.56
C GLY A 32 -3.70 -1.06 -13.82
N ASP A 33 -4.45 -1.29 -14.90
CA ASP A 33 -5.66 -0.56 -15.31
C ASP A 33 -6.26 0.26 -14.15
N VAL A 34 -5.84 1.52 -14.01
CA VAL A 34 -6.15 2.41 -12.86
C VAL A 34 -7.61 2.85 -12.81
N ASN A 35 -8.46 2.21 -13.61
CA ASN A 35 -9.89 2.48 -13.72
C ASN A 35 -10.73 1.28 -13.28
N LYS A 36 -10.19 0.43 -12.41
CA LYS A 36 -10.96 -0.65 -11.80
C LYS A 36 -11.51 -0.20 -10.46
N ARG A 37 -12.83 -0.06 -10.43
CA ARG A 37 -13.56 0.14 -9.19
C ARG A 37 -13.64 -1.20 -8.44
N PRO A 38 -13.16 -1.27 -7.19
CA PRO A 38 -13.29 -2.47 -6.39
C PRO A 38 -14.77 -2.80 -6.18
N GLY A 39 -15.19 -3.96 -6.69
CA GLY A 39 -16.58 -4.40 -6.55
C GLY A 39 -16.88 -4.77 -5.09
N VAL A 40 -17.84 -4.08 -4.46
CA VAL A 40 -18.32 -4.43 -3.12
C VAL A 40 -19.27 -5.61 -3.23
N THR A 41 -18.95 -6.69 -2.51
CA THR A 41 -19.78 -7.90 -2.44
C THR A 41 -20.70 -7.89 -1.22
N GLU A 42 -20.22 -7.31 -0.13
CA GLU A 42 -20.97 -7.21 1.13
C GLU A 42 -20.43 -6.03 1.94
N ALA A 43 -21.32 -5.31 2.61
CA ALA A 43 -20.99 -4.30 3.61
C ALA A 43 -21.91 -4.48 4.82
N THR A 44 -21.32 -4.52 6.02
CA THR A 44 -22.07 -4.72 7.27
C THR A 44 -21.65 -3.76 8.36
N VAL A 45 -22.62 -3.30 9.15
CA VAL A 45 -22.42 -2.51 10.37
C VAL A 45 -23.08 -3.26 11.52
N ASP A 46 -22.31 -3.61 12.56
CA ASP A 46 -22.75 -4.49 13.65
C ASP A 46 -23.42 -5.80 13.16
N GLY A 47 -22.96 -6.36 12.04
CA GLY A 47 -23.53 -7.56 11.41
C GLY A 47 -24.84 -7.33 10.62
N ILE A 48 -25.32 -6.09 10.51
CA ILE A 48 -26.47 -5.72 9.68
C ILE A 48 -25.96 -5.32 8.29
N LYS A 49 -26.50 -5.94 7.24
CA LYS A 49 -26.17 -5.60 5.86
C LYS A 49 -26.66 -4.21 5.49
N ILE A 50 -25.79 -3.43 4.86
CA ILE A 50 -26.08 -2.12 4.31
C ILE A 50 -25.81 -2.12 2.80
N GLU A 51 -26.54 -1.29 2.05
CA GLU A 51 -26.28 -1.06 0.64
C GLU A 51 -25.33 0.13 0.50
N VAL A 52 -24.19 -0.11 -0.14
CA VAL A 52 -23.16 0.91 -0.37
C VAL A 52 -23.08 1.15 -1.87
N THR A 53 -23.07 2.41 -2.27
CA THR A 53 -22.90 2.83 -3.66
C THR A 53 -21.44 3.16 -3.92
N ASP A 54 -20.91 2.73 -5.06
CA ASP A 54 -19.57 3.10 -5.50
C ASP A 54 -19.61 4.30 -6.46
N SER A 55 -18.59 5.14 -6.38
CA SER A 55 -18.34 6.28 -7.24
C SER A 55 -16.84 6.41 -7.48
N ALA A 56 -16.48 7.13 -8.54
CA ALA A 56 -15.07 7.46 -8.77
C ALA A 56 -14.63 8.52 -7.76
N ILE A 57 -13.38 8.45 -7.31
CA ILE A 57 -12.76 9.54 -6.56
C ILE A 57 -12.69 10.75 -7.47
N THR A 58 -13.26 11.87 -7.04
CA THR A 58 -13.28 13.13 -7.81
C THR A 58 -12.31 14.18 -7.27
N ASP A 59 -11.76 13.96 -6.08
CA ASP A 59 -10.78 14.86 -5.48
C ASP A 59 -9.39 14.63 -6.10
N GLU A 60 -8.93 15.60 -6.89
CA GLU A 60 -7.62 15.57 -7.56
C GLU A 60 -6.45 15.41 -6.58
N LYS A 61 -6.54 15.96 -5.37
CA LYS A 61 -5.46 15.84 -4.38
C LYS A 61 -5.36 14.41 -3.85
N VAL A 62 -6.51 13.74 -3.71
CA VAL A 62 -6.55 12.33 -3.31
C VAL A 62 -5.95 11.49 -4.44
N LEU A 63 -6.38 11.73 -5.69
CA LEU A 63 -5.86 11.06 -6.88
C LEU A 63 -4.35 11.23 -7.04
N GLU A 64 -3.81 12.43 -6.80
CA GLU A 64 -2.37 12.71 -6.83
C GLU A 64 -1.58 11.99 -5.75
N VAL A 65 -2.22 11.59 -4.64
CA VAL A 65 -1.58 10.82 -3.58
C VAL A 65 -1.61 9.34 -3.90
N VAL A 66 -2.77 8.82 -4.27
CA VAL A 66 -2.96 7.38 -4.52
C VAL A 66 -2.30 6.90 -5.80
N ASN A 67 -2.14 7.77 -6.79
CA ASN A 67 -1.45 7.45 -8.05
C ASN A 67 0.06 7.76 -8.03
N ASP A 68 0.61 8.26 -6.92
CA ASP A 68 2.04 8.54 -6.78
C ASP A 68 2.70 7.46 -5.92
N GLU A 69 3.55 6.64 -6.55
CA GLU A 69 4.20 5.53 -5.88
C GLU A 69 5.03 5.96 -4.65
N GLN A 70 5.72 7.11 -4.73
CA GLN A 70 6.55 7.58 -3.63
C GLN A 70 5.70 8.01 -2.44
N LYS A 71 4.61 8.74 -2.69
CA LYS A 71 3.68 9.14 -1.62
C LYS A 71 3.03 7.92 -0.96
N VAL A 72 2.65 6.90 -1.74
CA VAL A 72 2.11 5.66 -1.18
C VAL A 72 3.16 4.92 -0.35
N LYS A 73 4.42 4.82 -0.83
CA LYS A 73 5.54 4.24 -0.07
C LYS A 73 5.78 4.99 1.25
N ASP A 74 5.69 6.32 1.23
CA ASP A 74 5.81 7.15 2.43
C ASP A 74 4.66 6.90 3.41
N ILE A 75 3.40 6.83 2.94
CA ILE A 75 2.23 6.49 3.78
C ILE A 75 2.39 5.10 4.41
N LEU A 76 2.82 4.10 3.63
CA LEU A 76 3.10 2.75 4.13
C LEU A 76 4.14 2.81 5.26
N LYS A 77 5.23 3.56 5.05
CA LYS A 77 6.31 3.73 6.03
C LYS A 77 5.88 4.47 7.29
N GLU A 78 5.10 5.53 7.16
CA GLU A 78 4.51 6.26 8.30
C GLU A 78 3.61 5.37 9.15
N ASN A 79 2.93 4.40 8.51
CA ASN A 79 2.11 3.39 9.16
C ASN A 79 2.91 2.14 9.63
N GLY A 80 4.24 2.21 9.58
CA GLY A 80 5.16 1.20 10.08
C GLY A 80 5.51 0.08 9.10
N TYR A 81 5.12 0.16 7.83
CA TYR A 81 5.45 -0.85 6.83
C TYR A 81 6.73 -0.49 6.06
N LYS A 82 7.65 -1.43 5.95
CA LYS A 82 8.88 -1.21 5.18
C LYS A 82 8.82 -1.92 3.84
N VAL A 83 8.73 -1.14 2.78
CA VAL A 83 8.84 -1.65 1.42
C VAL A 83 10.30 -2.01 1.14
N PRO A 84 10.63 -3.27 0.81
CA PRO A 84 12.01 -3.68 0.56
C PRO A 84 12.59 -3.01 -0.69
N THR A 85 13.91 -2.84 -0.71
CA THR A 85 14.62 -2.25 -1.86
C THR A 85 14.48 -3.15 -3.08
N GLY A 86 14.10 -2.56 -4.22
CA GLY A 86 13.77 -3.30 -5.45
C GLY A 86 12.35 -3.83 -5.50
N ALA A 87 11.47 -3.41 -4.58
CA ALA A 87 10.04 -3.60 -4.69
C ALA A 87 9.32 -2.29 -5.06
N THR A 88 8.27 -2.44 -5.85
CA THR A 88 7.39 -1.37 -6.31
C THR A 88 5.98 -1.58 -5.80
N VAL A 89 5.23 -0.49 -5.68
CA VAL A 89 3.82 -0.52 -5.28
C VAL A 89 2.97 -0.43 -6.55
N VAL A 90 2.05 -1.39 -6.71
CA VAL A 90 1.14 -1.45 -7.85
C VAL A 90 -0.26 -1.16 -7.36
N VAL A 91 -0.88 -0.13 -7.95
CA VAL A 91 -2.28 0.20 -7.73
C VAL A 91 -3.15 -0.88 -8.37
N LEU A 92 -4.10 -1.40 -7.60
CA LEU A 92 -5.05 -2.42 -8.06
C LEU A 92 -6.41 -1.81 -8.44
N GLY A 93 -6.80 -0.76 -7.72
CA GLY A 93 -8.07 -0.07 -7.91
C GLY A 93 -8.32 0.94 -6.81
N GLU A 94 -9.23 1.86 -7.06
CA GLU A 94 -9.61 2.95 -6.17
C GLU A 94 -11.12 3.20 -6.23
N GLY A 95 -11.69 3.70 -5.14
CA GLY A 95 -13.13 3.89 -5.04
C GLY A 95 -13.53 4.87 -3.94
N ASP A 96 -14.63 5.56 -4.20
CA ASP A 96 -15.37 6.36 -3.24
C ASP A 96 -16.72 5.70 -2.99
N TYR A 97 -16.93 5.21 -1.77
CA TYR A 97 -18.11 4.52 -1.31
C TYR A 97 -19.01 5.42 -0.46
N ASN A 98 -20.31 5.38 -0.73
CA ASN A 98 -21.30 6.15 0.01
C ASN A 98 -22.42 5.27 0.52
N TYR A 99 -23.00 5.67 1.65
CA TYR A 99 -24.18 5.03 2.23
C TYR A 99 -25.35 6.00 2.18
N GLU A 100 -26.47 5.54 1.63
CA GLU A 100 -27.68 6.34 1.52
C GLU A 100 -28.87 5.64 2.17
N VAL A 101 -29.65 6.41 2.94
CA VAL A 101 -30.93 5.95 3.50
C VAL A 101 -32.04 6.82 2.93
N ASN A 102 -32.96 6.21 2.19
CA ASN A 102 -34.04 6.92 1.48
C ASN A 102 -33.51 8.00 0.50
N GLY A 103 -32.39 7.73 -0.18
CA GLY A 103 -31.78 8.64 -1.16
C GLY A 103 -31.14 9.89 -0.56
N LYS A 104 -30.78 9.85 0.73
CA LYS A 104 -29.97 10.87 1.39
C LYS A 104 -28.68 10.26 1.91
N PRO A 105 -27.53 10.92 1.70
CA PRO A 105 -26.27 10.44 2.25
C PRO A 105 -26.35 10.43 3.78
N GLU A 106 -25.95 9.32 4.38
CA GLU A 106 -25.88 9.15 5.82
C GLU A 106 -24.47 8.73 6.24
N GLU A 107 -23.93 9.41 7.25
CA GLU A 107 -22.63 9.07 7.80
C GLU A 107 -22.74 7.90 8.78
N LEU A 108 -21.90 6.89 8.58
CA LEU A 108 -21.80 5.76 9.49
C LEU A 108 -20.99 6.17 10.71
N LYS A 109 -21.62 6.10 11.89
CA LYS A 109 -20.99 6.43 13.19
C LYS A 109 -20.17 5.28 13.78
N LYS A 110 -20.10 4.17 13.05
CA LYS A 110 -19.48 2.92 13.48
C LYS A 110 -18.64 2.36 12.34
N ALA A 111 -17.67 1.55 12.70
CA ALA A 111 -16.85 0.84 11.73
C ALA A 111 -17.71 -0.06 10.84
N VAL A 112 -17.33 -0.14 9.58
CA VAL A 112 -17.99 -0.88 8.51
C VAL A 112 -17.09 -2.02 8.11
N GLU A 113 -17.60 -3.23 8.16
CA GLU A 113 -16.94 -4.39 7.57
C GLU A 113 -17.32 -4.45 6.09
N MET A 114 -16.32 -4.31 5.22
CA MET A 114 -16.51 -4.33 3.78
C MET A 114 -15.78 -5.53 3.17
N SER A 115 -16.44 -6.20 2.23
CA SER A 115 -15.91 -7.31 1.46
C SER A 115 -15.83 -6.94 -0.02
N PHE A 116 -14.64 -7.00 -0.59
CA PHE A 116 -14.36 -6.64 -1.98
C PHE A 116 -14.00 -7.88 -2.80
N ASP A 117 -14.46 -7.94 -4.05
CA ASP A 117 -14.12 -9.00 -4.99
C ASP A 117 -12.70 -8.82 -5.54
N ALA A 118 -11.79 -9.71 -5.16
CA ALA A 118 -10.39 -9.68 -5.59
C ALA A 118 -10.22 -9.91 -7.10
N ALA A 119 -11.18 -10.59 -7.77
CA ALA A 119 -11.13 -10.80 -9.20
C ALA A 119 -11.22 -9.46 -9.97
N THR A 120 -11.96 -8.49 -9.44
CA THR A 120 -12.03 -7.13 -10.00
C THR A 120 -10.70 -6.38 -9.87
N LEU A 121 -9.86 -6.75 -8.89
CA LEU A 121 -8.60 -6.08 -8.57
C LEU A 121 -7.35 -6.80 -9.10
N ALA A 122 -7.51 -7.84 -9.93
CA ALA A 122 -6.38 -8.66 -10.40
C ALA A 122 -5.46 -9.16 -9.25
N ALA A 123 -6.06 -9.41 -8.09
CA ALA A 123 -5.43 -10.03 -6.93
C ALA A 123 -5.87 -11.51 -6.82
N LYS A 124 -4.98 -12.36 -6.33
CA LYS A 124 -5.19 -13.82 -6.23
C LYS A 124 -5.25 -14.26 -4.78
N ASP A 125 -5.87 -15.41 -4.53
CA ASP A 125 -5.89 -16.04 -3.21
C ASP A 125 -4.48 -16.18 -2.62
N GLY A 126 -4.34 -15.72 -1.38
CA GLY A 126 -3.06 -15.68 -0.67
C GLY A 126 -2.23 -14.42 -0.93
N ASP A 127 -2.59 -13.56 -1.89
CA ASP A 127 -1.89 -12.28 -2.07
C ASP A 127 -2.16 -11.35 -0.88
N GLN A 128 -1.12 -10.68 -0.39
CA GLN A 128 -1.27 -9.57 0.54
C GLN A 128 -1.63 -8.29 -0.21
N VAL A 129 -2.68 -7.62 0.24
CA VAL A 129 -3.19 -6.36 -0.31
C VAL A 129 -3.18 -5.29 0.78
N PHE A 130 -2.73 -4.09 0.42
CA PHE A 130 -2.77 -2.90 1.27
C PHE A 130 -3.94 -2.03 0.85
N VAL A 131 -4.78 -1.68 1.82
CA VAL A 131 -5.92 -0.81 1.63
C VAL A 131 -5.62 0.50 2.35
N LEU A 132 -5.45 1.56 1.57
CA LEU A 132 -5.32 2.91 2.09
C LEU A 132 -6.72 3.51 2.21
N HIS A 133 -7.06 3.96 3.40
CA HIS A 133 -8.32 4.62 3.70
C HIS A 133 -8.02 6.03 4.21
N LEU A 134 -8.57 7.05 3.54
CA LEU A 134 -8.45 8.43 3.99
C LEU A 134 -9.53 8.70 5.04
N LYS A 135 -9.12 8.91 6.29
CA LYS A 135 -10.03 9.24 7.38
C LYS A 135 -10.60 10.64 7.23
N HIS A 136 -11.72 10.88 7.91
CA HIS A 136 -12.35 12.21 7.99
C HIS A 136 -11.43 13.28 8.59
N ASP A 137 -10.41 12.91 9.38
CA ASP A 137 -9.41 13.84 9.90
C ASP A 137 -8.31 14.20 8.87
N GLY A 138 -8.43 13.70 7.63
CA GLY A 138 -7.50 13.93 6.54
C GLY A 138 -6.23 13.07 6.58
N LYS A 139 -6.16 12.08 7.49
CA LYS A 139 -5.02 11.16 7.58
C LYS A 139 -5.29 9.84 6.88
N TRP A 140 -4.24 9.32 6.26
CA TRP A 140 -4.26 7.99 5.65
C TRP A 140 -4.02 6.91 6.70
N GLU A 141 -4.93 5.96 6.74
CA GLU A 141 -4.78 4.70 7.45
C GLU A 141 -4.43 3.59 6.46
N VAL A 142 -3.53 2.70 6.88
CA VAL A 142 -3.14 1.52 6.10
C VAL A 142 -3.65 0.26 6.79
N ILE A 143 -4.46 -0.49 6.05
CA ILE A 143 -4.99 -1.79 6.47
C ILE A 143 -4.35 -2.86 5.59
N SER A 144 -3.74 -3.86 6.22
CA SER A 144 -3.22 -5.04 5.52
C SER A 144 -4.27 -6.14 5.55
N ALA A 145 -4.64 -6.64 4.37
CA ALA A 145 -5.53 -7.77 4.21
C ALA A 145 -4.85 -8.86 3.36
N VAL A 146 -5.32 -10.10 3.51
CA VAL A 146 -4.93 -11.22 2.64
C VAL A 146 -6.17 -11.65 1.88
N VAL A 147 -6.02 -11.92 0.59
CA VAL A 147 -7.13 -12.42 -0.24
C VAL A 147 -7.47 -13.84 0.19
N GLU A 148 -8.71 -14.07 0.63
CA GLU A 148 -9.20 -15.39 1.01
C GLU A 148 -10.42 -15.75 0.15
N LYS A 149 -10.32 -16.84 -0.63
CA LYS A 149 -11.41 -17.34 -1.48
C LYS A 149 -11.96 -16.26 -2.44
N GLY A 150 -11.09 -15.44 -2.99
CA GLY A 150 -11.41 -14.35 -3.91
C GLY A 150 -11.96 -13.09 -3.24
N ILE A 151 -11.94 -13.00 -1.90
CA ILE A 151 -12.51 -11.88 -1.16
C ILE A 151 -11.43 -11.17 -0.33
N ILE A 152 -11.43 -9.84 -0.38
CA ILE A 152 -10.65 -8.98 0.50
C ILE A 152 -11.61 -8.41 1.55
N LYS A 153 -11.39 -8.76 2.81
CA LYS A 153 -12.19 -8.24 3.93
C LYS A 153 -11.41 -7.19 4.70
N VAL A 154 -12.03 -6.04 4.93
CA VAL A 154 -11.47 -4.94 5.72
C VAL A 154 -12.53 -4.34 6.62
N THR A 155 -12.08 -3.76 7.72
CA THR A 155 -12.91 -2.97 8.63
C THR A 155 -12.46 -1.52 8.52
N LEU A 156 -13.37 -0.62 8.16
CA LEU A 156 -13.09 0.80 7.94
C LEU A 156 -13.86 1.65 8.95
N ASP A 157 -13.23 2.68 9.49
CA ASP A 157 -13.88 3.67 10.38
C ASP A 157 -14.70 4.74 9.60
N GLY A 158 -14.82 4.56 8.29
CA GLY A 158 -15.48 5.45 7.33
C GLY A 158 -15.56 4.76 5.97
N LEU A 159 -16.35 5.28 5.04
CA LEU A 159 -16.54 4.61 3.74
C LEU A 159 -15.51 5.05 2.69
N SER A 160 -14.90 6.24 2.83
CA SER A 160 -14.23 6.90 1.71
C SER A 160 -13.22 7.99 2.05
N PRO A 161 -12.29 8.25 1.11
CA PRO A 161 -11.95 7.44 -0.07
C PRO A 161 -11.02 6.26 0.24
N VAL A 162 -11.03 5.22 -0.61
CA VAL A 162 -10.26 3.98 -0.44
C VAL A 162 -9.46 3.61 -1.70
N ALA A 163 -8.21 3.17 -1.53
CA ALA A 163 -7.37 2.67 -2.62
C ALA A 163 -6.67 1.35 -2.25
N PHE A 164 -6.54 0.44 -3.22
CA PHE A 164 -6.01 -0.91 -3.05
C PHE A 164 -4.67 -1.06 -3.77
N TYR A 165 -3.70 -1.66 -3.10
CA TYR A 165 -2.35 -1.83 -3.61
C TYR A 165 -1.81 -3.21 -3.31
N LYS A 166 -0.86 -3.64 -4.13
CA LYS A 166 0.06 -4.73 -3.80
C LYS A 166 1.50 -4.25 -3.89
N VAL A 167 2.37 -4.87 -3.11
CA VAL A 167 3.81 -4.66 -3.22
C VAL A 167 4.38 -5.82 -4.02
N VAL A 168 5.11 -5.53 -5.09
CA VAL A 168 5.73 -6.56 -5.95
C VAL A 168 7.21 -6.32 -6.09
N ASP A 169 7.98 -7.40 -6.16
CA ASP A 169 9.41 -7.33 -6.47
C ASP A 169 9.59 -6.99 -7.95
N GLU A 170 10.37 -5.95 -8.26
CA GLU A 170 10.54 -5.41 -9.62
C GLU A 170 11.14 -6.43 -10.59
N LYS A 171 11.96 -7.37 -10.09
CA LYS A 171 12.68 -8.33 -10.92
C LYS A 171 11.83 -9.55 -11.24
N THR A 172 11.01 -9.98 -10.28
CA THR A 172 10.23 -11.22 -10.39
C THR A 172 8.75 -10.97 -10.68
N GLY A 173 8.25 -9.76 -10.45
CA GLY A 173 6.84 -9.41 -10.54
C GLY A 173 5.95 -10.12 -9.53
N LYS A 174 6.54 -10.78 -8.52
CA LYS A 174 5.82 -11.53 -7.49
C LYS A 174 5.43 -10.61 -6.34
N VAL A 175 4.27 -10.87 -5.76
CA VAL A 175 3.81 -10.18 -4.53
C VAL A 175 4.80 -10.46 -3.41
N VAL A 176 5.22 -9.39 -2.74
CA VAL A 176 6.11 -9.43 -1.59
C VAL A 176 5.28 -9.17 -0.36
N GLU A 177 5.29 -10.14 0.56
CA GLU A 177 4.67 -9.95 1.87
C GLU A 177 5.52 -8.98 2.70
N ILE A 178 4.91 -7.92 3.21
CA ILE A 178 5.55 -6.96 4.11
C ILE A 178 4.79 -6.90 5.43
N THR A 179 5.54 -7.00 6.52
CA THR A 179 5.01 -6.87 7.88
C THR A 179 5.30 -5.49 8.43
N LYS A 180 4.53 -5.05 9.43
CA LYS A 180 4.86 -3.84 10.17
C LYS A 180 6.21 -4.05 10.87
N GLU A 181 7.13 -3.11 10.71
CA GLU A 181 8.26 -2.95 11.63
C GLU A 181 7.66 -2.59 12.99
N GLU A 182 7.46 -3.62 13.81
CA GLU A 182 7.14 -3.43 15.22
C GLU A 182 8.24 -2.56 15.81
N ALA A 183 7.86 -1.40 16.37
CA ALA A 183 8.80 -0.60 17.15
C ALA A 183 9.32 -1.52 18.25
N ALA A 184 10.57 -1.97 18.11
CA ALA A 184 11.12 -3.03 18.95
C ALA A 184 11.08 -2.63 20.43
N LYS A 185 10.02 -3.04 21.13
CA LYS A 185 9.97 -3.20 22.58
C LYS A 185 9.06 -4.38 22.95
N ALA A 186 9.74 -5.42 23.40
CA ALA A 186 9.27 -6.47 24.30
C ALA A 186 8.27 -7.50 23.76
N GLY A 187 8.80 -8.41 22.93
CA GLY A 187 8.62 -9.85 23.06
C GLY A 187 7.19 -10.41 23.06
N VAL A 188 6.73 -10.84 21.88
CA VAL A 188 5.72 -11.90 21.75
C VAL A 188 6.08 -12.83 20.58
N ASN A 189 5.94 -14.12 20.84
CA ASN A 189 6.27 -15.27 20.00
C ASN A 189 5.80 -15.18 18.54
N THR A 190 6.75 -15.25 17.62
CA THR A 190 6.53 -15.83 16.29
C THR A 190 6.30 -17.34 16.43
N THR A 191 5.04 -17.78 16.32
CA THR A 191 4.76 -19.17 15.97
C THR A 191 4.84 -19.29 14.44
N THR A 192 6.06 -19.45 13.96
CA THR A 192 6.31 -19.96 12.60
C THR A 192 5.81 -21.40 12.57
N ALA A 193 4.67 -21.64 11.92
CA ALA A 193 4.20 -22.99 11.64
C ALA A 193 5.19 -23.68 10.68
N LYS A 194 6.15 -24.40 11.25
CA LYS A 194 7.02 -25.33 10.55
C LYS A 194 6.16 -26.44 9.97
N VAL A 195 5.91 -26.40 8.67
CA VAL A 195 5.37 -27.55 7.93
C VAL A 195 6.42 -28.65 7.95
N GLU A 196 6.30 -29.59 8.90
CA GLU A 196 7.02 -30.86 8.85
C GLU A 196 6.45 -31.72 7.73
N LYS A 197 7.20 -31.83 6.63
CA LYS A 197 7.03 -32.89 5.64
C LYS A 197 7.17 -34.24 6.34
N LYS A 198 6.05 -34.93 6.57
CA LYS A 198 6.07 -36.34 6.95
C LYS A 198 6.33 -37.16 5.68
N SER A 199 7.60 -37.52 5.46
CA SER A 199 7.97 -38.51 4.45
C SER A 199 7.30 -39.86 4.76
N PRO A 200 6.74 -40.58 3.77
CA PRO A 200 6.21 -41.92 3.98
C PRO A 200 7.37 -42.90 4.19
N ASN A 201 7.36 -43.61 5.30
CA ASN A 201 8.35 -44.66 5.56
C ASN A 201 8.01 -45.88 4.70
N THR A 202 8.87 -46.16 3.72
CA THR A 202 8.87 -47.39 2.93
C THR A 202 9.48 -48.53 3.73
N GLY A 203 8.64 -49.53 4.06
CA GLY A 203 8.91 -50.98 4.15
C GLY A 203 10.07 -51.50 5.01
N ILE A 204 9.75 -52.46 5.91
CA ILE A 204 10.19 -53.87 5.84
C ILE A 204 9.08 -54.74 6.46
#